data_AF-A0A2A5AID9-F1
#
_entry.id   AF-A0A2A5AID9-F1
#
_cell.length_a   1.000
_cell.length_b   1.000
_cell.length_c   1.000
_cell.angle_alpha   90.00
_cell.angle_beta   90.00
_cell.angle_gamma   90.00
#
_symmetry.space_group_name_H-M   'P 1'
#
loop_
_entity.id
_entity.type
_entity.pdbx_description
1 polymer ?
#
loop_
_entity_poly.entity_id
_entity_poly.type
_entity_poly.pdbx_seq_one_letter_code
_entity_poly.pdbx_strand_id
1 'polypeptide(L)'
;MPEMQGTSVVKQLRKIPQCEDIPIIMLSTESSSDWKKKAREYGADGWINKPFNVERFNHAVRTILTRFGHDIPAANSAQNNDDSDANLKSG
;
A
#
# COMPACT_ATOMS: atom_id res chain seq x y z
N MET A 1 3.66 -10.43 14.46
CA MET A 1 4.91 -11.16 14.73
C MET A 1 5.29 -10.85 16.17
N PRO A 2 5.08 -11.81 17.10
CA PRO A 2 5.31 -11.55 18.52
C PRO A 2 6.79 -11.37 18.88
N GLU A 3 7.73 -11.88 18.08
CA GLU A 3 9.16 -11.85 18.40
C GLU A 3 10.00 -10.90 17.53
N MET A 4 9.47 -10.46 16.38
CA MET A 4 10.23 -9.68 15.41
C MET A 4 9.58 -8.34 15.11
N GLN A 5 10.35 -7.27 15.29
CA GLN A 5 9.97 -5.92 14.90
C GLN A 5 9.99 -5.79 13.37
N GLY A 6 8.96 -5.18 12.80
CA GLY A 6 8.86 -5.01 11.33
C GLY A 6 10.04 -4.24 10.74
N THR A 7 10.64 -3.30 11.49
CA THR A 7 11.83 -2.54 11.08
C THR A 7 13.06 -3.43 10.89
N SER A 8 13.22 -4.48 11.71
CA SER A 8 14.30 -5.46 11.57
C SER A 8 14.16 -6.26 10.27
N VAL A 9 12.93 -6.58 9.86
CA VAL A 9 12.65 -7.25 8.58
C VAL A 9 13.09 -6.37 7.42
N VAL A 10 12.71 -5.09 7.42
CA VAL A 10 13.13 -4.15 6.36
C VAL A 10 14.66 -4.11 6.25
N LYS A 11 15.35 -3.99 7.38
CA LYS A 11 16.82 -3.98 7.41
C LYS A 11 17.44 -5.27 6.89
N GLN A 12 16.81 -6.43 7.10
CA GLN A 12 17.28 -7.70 6.57
C GLN A 12 17.03 -7.81 5.06
N LEU A 13 15.84 -7.42 4.60
CA LEU A 13 15.50 -7.43 3.16
C LEU A 13 16.44 -6.52 2.36
N ARG A 14 16.77 -5.33 2.87
CA ARG A 14 17.73 -4.42 2.21
C ARG A 14 19.17 -4.92 2.15
N LYS A 15 19.52 -6.01 2.84
CA LYS A 15 20.82 -6.66 2.72
C LYS A 15 20.85 -7.75 1.64
N ILE A 16 19.69 -8.11 1.08
CA ILE A 16 19.56 -9.13 0.05
C ILE A 16 19.60 -8.40 -1.30
N PRO A 17 20.63 -8.61 -2.14
CA PRO A 17 20.76 -7.88 -3.41
C PRO A 17 19.55 -8.05 -4.34
N GLN A 18 18.92 -9.23 -4.32
CA GLN A 18 17.72 -9.53 -5.09
C GLN A 18 16.48 -8.72 -4.64
N CYS A 19 16.54 -8.09 -3.47
CA CYS A 19 15.45 -7.30 -2.90
C CYS A 19 15.75 -5.80 -2.88
N GLU A 20 16.86 -5.35 -3.46
CA GLU A 20 17.26 -3.94 -3.46
C GLU A 20 16.18 -3.05 -4.11
N ASP A 21 15.67 -3.48 -5.25
CA ASP A 21 14.66 -2.74 -6.03
C ASP A 21 13.20 -3.07 -5.65
N ILE A 22 12.97 -3.99 -4.72
CA ILE A 22 11.62 -4.37 -4.31
C ILE A 22 11.04 -3.29 -3.39
N PRO A 23 9.89 -2.69 -3.71
CA PRO A 23 9.28 -1.68 -2.85
C PRO A 23 8.79 -2.28 -1.52
N ILE A 24 9.07 -1.61 -0.40
CA ILE A 24 8.65 -2.06 0.94
C ILE A 24 7.69 -1.05 1.57
N ILE A 25 6.47 -1.52 1.90
CA ILE A 25 5.45 -0.74 2.61
C ILE A 25 5.27 -1.29 4.02
N MET A 26 5.42 -0.44 5.04
CA MET A 26 5.19 -0.81 6.43
C MET A 26 3.75 -0.54 6.88
N LEU A 27 3.08 -1.54 7.46
CA LEU A 27 1.79 -1.35 8.12
C LEU A 27 1.99 -1.24 9.63
N SER A 28 1.57 -0.13 10.26
CA SER A 28 1.84 0.12 11.69
C SER A 28 0.67 0.76 12.41
N THR A 29 0.50 0.48 13.69
CA THR A 29 -0.37 1.26 14.60
C THR A 29 0.33 2.50 15.13
N GLU A 30 1.66 2.52 15.10
CA GLU A 30 2.49 3.65 15.51
C GLU A 30 2.48 4.73 14.42
N SER A 31 2.29 5.99 14.81
CA SER A 31 2.06 7.11 13.89
C SER A 31 3.00 8.30 14.09
N SER A 32 3.87 8.25 15.11
CA SER A 32 4.84 9.29 15.43
C SER A 32 5.77 9.62 14.27
N SER A 33 6.21 10.87 14.24
CA SER A 33 7.24 11.35 13.30
C SER A 33 8.53 10.55 13.41
N ASP A 34 8.92 10.22 14.63
CA ASP A 34 10.16 9.49 14.92
C ASP A 34 10.12 8.08 14.36
N TRP A 35 8.98 7.41 14.47
CA TRP A 35 8.79 6.10 13.85
C TRP A 35 8.88 6.18 12.32
N LYS A 36 8.26 7.18 11.69
CA LYS A 36 8.34 7.37 10.23
C LYS A 36 9.77 7.65 9.77
N LYS A 37 10.51 8.46 10.55
CA LYS A 37 11.93 8.75 10.29
C LYS A 37 12.77 7.48 10.35
N LYS A 38 12.62 6.69 11.41
CA LYS A 38 13.29 5.39 11.57
C LYS A 38 12.95 4.41 10.45
N ALA A 39 11.67 4.28 10.08
CA ALA A 39 11.24 3.39 9.00
C ALA A 39 11.92 3.76 7.67
N ARG A 40 12.03 5.05 7.37
CA ARG A 40 12.76 5.55 6.19
C ARG A 40 14.25 5.25 6.27
N GLU A 41 14.88 5.49 7.41
CA GLU A 41 16.31 5.19 7.64
C GLU A 41 16.62 3.70 7.47
N TYR A 42 15.67 2.81 7.80
CA TYR A 42 15.81 1.37 7.58
C TYR A 42 15.54 0.92 6.13
N GLY A 43 15.11 1.84 5.26
CA GLY A 43 14.92 1.57 3.83
C GLY A 43 13.49 1.22 3.44
N ALA A 44 12.47 1.57 4.24
CA ALA A 44 11.08 1.46 3.82
C ALA A 44 10.71 2.59 2.86
N ASP A 45 9.92 2.27 1.82
CA ASP A 45 9.52 3.22 0.77
C ASP A 45 8.20 3.92 1.08
N GLY A 46 7.41 3.33 1.98
CA GLY A 46 6.23 3.96 2.53
C GLY A 46 5.66 3.26 3.74
N TRP A 47 4.58 3.83 4.25
CA TRP A 47 3.90 3.34 5.45
C TRP A 47 2.39 3.61 5.37
N ILE A 48 1.61 2.75 6.03
CA ILE A 48 0.17 2.90 6.18
C ILE A 48 -0.17 2.69 7.66
N ASN A 49 -0.86 3.67 8.24
CA ASN A 49 -1.31 3.57 9.62
C ASN A 49 -2.55 2.69 9.71
N LYS A 50 -2.59 1.83 10.71
CA LYS A 50 -3.77 1.03 11.07
C LYS A 50 -4.68 1.81 12.02
N PRO A 51 -6.00 1.59 11.96
CA PRO A 51 -6.71 0.88 10.88
C PRO A 51 -6.70 1.68 9.56
N PHE A 52 -6.81 0.98 8.44
CA PHE A 52 -6.91 1.58 7.11
C PHE A 52 -8.07 0.95 6.32
N ASN A 53 -8.65 1.71 5.40
CA ASN A 53 -9.63 1.21 4.45
C ASN A 53 -8.95 0.75 3.15
N VAL A 54 -9.72 0.06 2.29
CA VAL A 54 -9.25 -0.49 1.02
C VAL A 54 -8.76 0.63 0.08
N GLU A 55 -9.45 1.77 0.05
CA GLU A 55 -9.09 2.92 -0.79
C GLU A 55 -7.71 3.46 -0.44
N ARG A 56 -7.43 3.67 0.86
CA ARG A 56 -6.14 4.15 1.35
C ARG A 56 -5.02 3.16 1.06
N PHE A 57 -5.29 1.87 1.20
CA PHE A 57 -4.33 0.82 0.86
C PHE A 57 -4.01 0.83 -0.64
N ASN A 58 -5.04 0.82 -1.49
CA ASN A 58 -4.89 0.85 -2.94
C ASN A 58 -4.14 2.10 -3.41
N HIS A 59 -4.45 3.27 -2.83
CA HIS A 59 -3.77 4.51 -3.15
C HIS A 59 -2.28 4.45 -2.80
N ALA A 60 -1.94 3.97 -1.60
CA ALA A 60 -0.55 3.86 -1.16
C ALA A 60 0.27 2.88 -2.02
N VAL A 61 -0.31 1.71 -2.34
CA VAL A 61 0.32 0.72 -3.22
C VAL A 61 0.56 1.28 -4.61
N ARG A 62 -0.45 1.92 -5.22
CA ARG A 62 -0.32 2.54 -6.55
C ARG A 62 0.75 3.61 -6.57
N THR A 63 0.74 4.52 -5.58
CA THR A 63 1.74 5.60 -5.47
C THR A 63 3.16 5.04 -5.45
N ILE A 64 3.38 3.97 -4.69
CA ILE A 64 4.72 3.38 -4.57
C ILE A 64 5.10 2.64 -5.84
N LEU A 65 4.22 1.84 -6.43
CA LEU A 65 4.53 1.13 -7.67
C LEU A 65 4.83 2.11 -8.82
N THR A 66 4.06 3.19 -8.95
CA THR A 66 4.33 4.25 -9.94
C THR A 66 5.69 4.92 -9.71
N ARG A 67 6.09 5.17 -8.46
CA ARG A 67 7.41 5.73 -8.13
C ARG A 67 8.56 4.82 -8.56
N PHE A 68 8.34 3.50 -8.58
CA PHE A 68 9.30 2.49 -9.03
C PHE A 68 9.20 2.20 -10.54
N GLY A 69 8.49 3.04 -11.30
CA GLY A 69 8.40 2.93 -12.77
C GLY A 69 7.44 1.86 -13.26
N HIS A 70 6.63 1.28 -12.38
CA HIS A 70 5.54 0.39 -12.81
C HIS A 70 4.38 1.23 -13.31
N ASP A 71 4.06 1.08 -14.60
CA ASP A 71 2.83 1.62 -15.17
C ASP A 71 1.65 0.82 -14.62
N ILE A 72 0.88 1.45 -13.73
CA ILE A 72 -0.34 0.86 -13.21
C ILE A 72 -1.50 1.51 -13.93
N PRO A 73 -2.18 0.77 -14.83
CA PRO A 73 -3.35 1.31 -15.48
C PRO A 73 -4.36 1.78 -14.43
N ALA A 74 -5.01 2.92 -14.72
CA ALA A 74 -6.14 3.38 -13.94
C ALA A 74 -7.08 2.19 -13.73
N ALA A 75 -7.49 1.95 -12.48
CA ALA A 75 -8.39 0.85 -12.17
C ALA A 75 -9.57 0.91 -13.14
N ASN A 76 -9.80 -0.17 -13.89
CA ASN A 76 -10.86 -0.24 -14.88
C ASN A 76 -12.15 0.22 -14.19
N SER A 77 -12.78 1.29 -14.66
CA SER A 77 -14.07 1.81 -14.18
C SER A 77 -15.24 0.86 -14.50
N ALA A 78 -14.95 -0.40 -14.79
CA ALA A 78 -15.87 -1.45 -15.16
C ALA A 78 -16.32 -2.24 -13.92
N GLN A 79 -16.99 -1.55 -13.00
CA GLN A 79 -17.86 -2.13 -11.98
C GLN A 79 -18.66 -0.97 -11.37
N ASN A 80 -19.65 -0.49 -12.13
CA ASN A 80 -20.84 0.24 -11.69
C ASN A 80 -21.80 0.29 -12.87
N ASN A 81 -22.21 -0.88 -13.37
CA ASN A 81 -23.31 -1.06 -14.31
C ASN A 81 -23.92 -2.44 -14.04
N ASP A 82 -24.39 -2.71 -12.81
CA ASP A 82 -25.43 -3.73 -12.61
C ASP A 82 -26.09 -3.61 -11.23
N ASP A 83 -26.52 -2.41 -10.84
CA ASP A 83 -27.62 -2.27 -9.89
C ASP A 83 -28.21 -0.87 -10.08
N SER A 84 -29.54 -0.82 -10.20
CA SER A 84 -30.39 0.37 -10.31
C SER A 84 -30.41 1.13 -11.66
N ASP A 85 -31.21 0.61 -12.60
CA ASP A 85 -32.38 1.39 -13.01
C ASP A 85 -33.63 0.50 -13.06
N ALA A 86 -34.47 0.75 -12.07
CA ALA A 86 -35.82 0.24 -12.01
C ALA A 86 -36.69 0.98 -13.04
N ASN A 87 -37.66 0.25 -13.59
CA ASN A 87 -38.99 0.74 -13.92
C ASN A 87 -39.13 1.68 -15.14
N LEU A 88 -39.78 1.19 -16.20
CA LEU A 88 -40.86 1.88 -16.95
C LEU A 88 -41.15 1.11 -18.25
N LYS A 89 -42.22 0.30 -18.23
CA LYS A 89 -43.38 0.48 -19.13
C LYS A 89 -44.41 -0.63 -18.89
N SER A 90 -45.51 -0.19 -18.30
CA SER A 90 -46.84 -0.78 -18.41
C SER A 90 -47.11 -1.28 -19.83
N GLY A 91 -47.60 -2.50 -19.93
CA GLY A 91 -48.16 -3.14 -21.12
C GLY A 91 -49.00 -4.32 -20.68
#